data_AF-A0A915UWK1-F1
#
_entry.id   AF-A0A915UWK1-F1
#
_cell.length_a   1.000
_cell.length_b   1.000
_cell.length_c   1.000
_cell.angle_alpha   90.00
_cell.angle_beta   90.00
_cell.angle_gamma   90.00
#
_symmetry.space_group_name_H-M   'P 1'
#
loop_
_entity.id
_entity.type
_entity.pdbx_description
1 polymer ?
#
loop_
_entity_poly.entity_id
_entity_poly.type
_entity_poly.pdbx_seq_one_letter_code
_entity_poly.pdbx_strand_id
1 'polypeptide(L)'
;MGGHHLVYLPKYTAPGSDWQNRSDEEIQAIWLESLRLMFPEFDLRSVRYFMVHRERYVEPLHGLNSTGLIPTVQTPIDRLFLVTTAQIYPALTNGESVSRHSHEAADTILTCMAASSRQVAFAPPQAVTHDHPLQLHRP
;
A
#
# COMPACT_ATOMS: atom_id res chain seq x y z
N MET A 1 -13.32 -6.65 -27.95
CA MET A 1 -13.98 -5.45 -28.51
C MET A 1 -13.61 -5.35 -29.97
N GLY A 2 -14.57 -5.12 -30.87
CA GLY A 2 -14.28 -5.04 -32.32
C GLY A 2 -13.74 -6.33 -32.95
N GLY A 3 -14.17 -7.51 -32.49
CA GLY A 3 -13.69 -8.80 -33.03
C GLY A 3 -12.31 -9.26 -32.55
N HIS A 4 -11.67 -8.50 -31.66
CA HIS A 4 -10.38 -8.87 -31.05
C HIS A 4 -10.54 -9.35 -29.62
N HIS A 5 -9.60 -10.21 -29.22
CA HIS A 5 -9.42 -10.73 -27.87
C HIS A 5 -8.17 -10.12 -27.24
N LEU A 6 -8.24 -9.83 -25.95
CA LEU A 6 -7.09 -9.42 -25.15
C LEU A 6 -6.64 -10.61 -24.30
N VAL A 7 -5.36 -10.92 -24.34
CA VAL A 7 -4.75 -12.02 -23.59
C VAL A 7 -3.65 -11.46 -22.71
N TYR A 8 -3.69 -11.80 -21.42
CA TYR A 8 -2.64 -11.46 -20.47
C TYR A 8 -1.81 -12.71 -20.18
N LEU A 9 -0.48 -12.59 -20.30
CA LEU A 9 0.48 -13.68 -20.08
C LEU A 9 1.39 -13.31 -18.90
N PRO A 10 0.98 -13.57 -17.65
CA PRO A 10 1.78 -13.23 -16.49
C PRO A 10 2.94 -14.21 -16.32
N LYS A 11 4.10 -13.68 -15.92
CA LYS A 11 5.24 -14.48 -15.44
C LYS A 11 5.87 -13.81 -14.24
N TYR A 12 5.79 -14.47 -13.09
CA TYR A 12 6.52 -14.06 -11.90
C TYR A 12 7.99 -14.44 -12.03
N THR A 13 8.87 -13.50 -11.71
CA THR A 13 10.32 -13.68 -11.77
C THR A 13 10.94 -13.32 -10.43
N ALA A 14 11.94 -14.09 -9.99
CA ALA A 14 12.72 -13.72 -8.83
C ALA A 14 13.49 -12.39 -9.06
N PRO A 15 13.80 -11.63 -7.99
CA PRO A 15 14.71 -10.49 -8.08
C PRO A 15 16.02 -10.88 -8.77
N GLY A 16 16.47 -10.06 -9.73
CA GLY A 16 17.70 -10.33 -10.49
C GLY A 16 17.56 -11.35 -11.63
N SER A 17 16.36 -11.87 -11.90
CA SER A 17 16.14 -12.77 -13.05
C SER A 17 16.50 -12.11 -14.37
N ASP A 18 17.19 -12.85 -15.25
CA ASP A 18 17.55 -12.40 -16.60
C ASP A 18 16.35 -11.95 -17.44
N TRP A 19 15.14 -12.46 -17.14
CA TRP A 19 13.90 -12.01 -17.78
C TRP A 19 13.66 -10.51 -17.65
N GLN A 20 14.15 -9.88 -16.59
CA GLN A 20 14.04 -8.44 -16.38
C GLN A 20 14.98 -7.64 -17.30
N ASN A 21 16.03 -8.29 -17.83
CA ASN A 21 17.03 -7.67 -18.70
C ASN A 21 16.83 -8.00 -20.19
N ARG A 22 15.98 -8.97 -20.51
CA ARG A 22 15.65 -9.33 -21.90
C ARG A 22 14.91 -8.21 -22.61
N SER A 23 15.17 -8.04 -23.90
CA SER A 23 14.43 -7.08 -24.73
C SER A 23 12.97 -7.52 -24.91
N ASP A 24 12.10 -6.59 -25.31
CA ASP A 24 10.69 -6.89 -25.59
C ASP A 24 10.57 -7.91 -26.72
N GLU A 25 11.43 -7.82 -27.74
CA GLU A 25 11.47 -8.71 -28.89
C GLU A 25 11.87 -10.13 -28.51
N GLU A 26 12.88 -10.27 -27.63
CA GLU A 26 13.29 -11.58 -27.11
C GLU A 26 12.16 -12.24 -26.32
N ILE A 27 11.50 -11.47 -25.45
CA ILE A 27 10.36 -11.96 -24.65
C ILE A 27 9.21 -12.35 -25.57
N GLN A 28 8.85 -11.49 -26.53
CA GLN A 28 7.81 -11.77 -27.51
C GLN A 28 8.08 -13.06 -28.28
N ALA A 29 9.30 -13.24 -28.79
CA ALA A 29 9.69 -14.46 -29.52
C ALA A 29 9.49 -15.72 -28.66
N ILE A 30 9.99 -15.72 -27.42
CA ILE A 30 9.87 -16.86 -26.49
C ILE A 30 8.40 -17.19 -26.20
N TRP A 31 7.56 -16.18 -25.93
CA TRP A 31 6.15 -16.40 -25.62
C TRP A 31 5.36 -16.90 -26.84
N LEU A 32 5.59 -16.32 -28.02
CA LEU A 32 4.90 -16.73 -29.24
C LEU A 32 5.29 -18.15 -29.68
N GLU A 33 6.56 -18.52 -29.53
CA GLU A 33 7.01 -19.90 -29.73
C GLU A 33 6.33 -20.86 -28.74
N SER A 34 6.32 -20.50 -27.45
CA SER A 34 5.67 -21.30 -26.41
C SER A 34 4.16 -21.49 -26.66
N LEU A 35 3.47 -20.43 -27.10
CA LEU A 35 2.06 -20.50 -27.48
C LEU A 35 1.84 -21.46 -28.65
N ARG A 36 2.70 -21.44 -29.67
CA ARG A 36 2.61 -22.35 -30.81
C ARG A 36 2.87 -23.80 -30.43
N LEU A 37 3.74 -24.05 -29.45
CA LEU A 37 3.95 -25.40 -28.90
C LEU A 37 2.71 -25.95 -28.19
N MET A 38 2.01 -25.09 -27.42
CA MET A 38 0.78 -25.49 -26.72
C MET A 38 -0.43 -25.56 -27.66
N PHE A 39 -0.45 -24.70 -28.68
CA PHE A 39 -1.55 -24.55 -29.63
C PHE A 39 -0.98 -24.60 -31.07
N PRO A 40 -0.80 -25.79 -31.65
CA PRO A 40 -0.15 -25.94 -32.97
C PRO A 40 -0.82 -25.15 -34.11
N GLU A 41 -2.14 -24.95 -34.02
CA GLU A 41 -2.94 -24.17 -34.97
C GLU A 41 -2.87 -22.65 -34.75
N PHE A 42 -2.12 -22.18 -33.73
CA PHE A 42 -1.97 -20.76 -33.45
C PHE A 42 -1.17 -20.07 -34.56
N ASP A 43 -1.82 -19.16 -35.27
CA ASP A 43 -1.19 -18.34 -36.30
C ASP A 43 -0.67 -17.02 -35.72
N LEU A 44 0.64 -16.80 -35.80
CA LEU A 44 1.29 -15.57 -35.35
C LEU A 44 0.74 -14.31 -36.04
N ARG A 45 0.21 -14.43 -37.26
CA ARG A 45 -0.42 -13.32 -38.00
C ARG A 45 -1.72 -12.84 -37.35
N SER A 46 -2.29 -13.62 -36.43
CA SER A 46 -3.45 -13.21 -35.62
C SER A 46 -3.11 -12.18 -34.55
N VAL A 47 -1.83 -12.03 -34.19
CA VAL A 47 -1.37 -11.07 -33.19
C VAL A 47 -1.35 -9.68 -33.80
N ARG A 48 -2.30 -8.83 -33.39
CA ARG A 48 -2.38 -7.43 -33.85
C ARG A 48 -1.48 -6.48 -33.07
N TYR A 49 -1.22 -6.80 -31.81
CA TYR A 49 -0.46 -5.97 -30.90
C TYR A 49 0.16 -6.85 -29.81
N PHE A 50 1.39 -6.51 -29.41
CA PHE A 50 2.11 -7.17 -28.33
C PHE A 50 2.84 -6.11 -27.51
N MET A 51 2.77 -6.22 -26.20
CA MET A 51 3.33 -5.23 -25.28
C MET A 51 3.84 -5.94 -24.04
N VAL A 52 5.08 -5.64 -23.67
CA VAL A 52 5.68 -6.18 -22.46
C VAL A 52 5.65 -5.14 -21.37
N HIS A 53 5.03 -5.49 -20.25
CA HIS A 53 5.15 -4.72 -19.01
C HIS A 53 6.07 -5.46 -18.06
N ARG A 54 7.01 -4.71 -17.46
CA ARG A 54 7.92 -5.21 -16.42
C ARG A 54 7.74 -4.36 -15.18
N GLU A 55 7.59 -5.01 -14.04
CA GLU A 55 7.59 -4.36 -12.75
C GLU A 55 8.58 -5.08 -11.84
N ARG A 56 9.49 -4.33 -11.23
CA ARG A 56 10.50 -4.85 -10.32
C ARG A 56 9.93 -5.04 -8.92
N TYR A 57 9.01 -4.17 -8.53
CA TYR A 57 8.41 -4.16 -7.20
C TYR A 57 6.91 -4.39 -7.32
N VAL A 58 6.52 -5.65 -7.22
CA VAL A 58 5.12 -6.08 -7.11
C VAL A 58 4.77 -6.35 -5.64
N GLU A 59 3.58 -6.93 -5.40
CA GLU A 59 3.10 -7.25 -4.05
C GLU A 59 4.21 -7.88 -3.17
N PRO A 60 4.44 -7.34 -1.96
CA PRO A 60 5.55 -7.77 -1.11
C PRO A 60 5.38 -9.23 -0.67
N LEU A 61 6.50 -9.95 -0.62
CA LEU A 61 6.52 -11.26 0.02
C LEU A 61 6.45 -11.09 1.54
N HIS A 62 5.37 -11.59 2.12
CA HIS A 62 5.19 -11.55 3.57
C HIS A 62 6.00 -12.67 4.22
N GLY A 63 6.98 -12.29 5.03
CA GLY A 63 7.74 -13.24 5.86
C GLY A 63 6.84 -13.94 6.87
N LEU A 64 7.25 -15.12 7.34
CA LEU A 64 6.57 -15.79 8.45
C LEU A 64 6.55 -14.90 9.69
N ASN A 65 5.42 -14.87 10.39
CA ASN A 65 5.20 -14.05 11.60
C ASN A 65 5.40 -12.53 11.40
N SER A 66 5.26 -12.04 10.16
CA SER A 66 5.43 -10.60 9.84
C SER A 66 4.20 -9.74 10.14
N THR A 67 3.09 -10.32 10.62
CA THR A 67 1.85 -9.57 10.90
C THR A 67 2.04 -8.48 11.94
N GLY A 68 2.93 -8.69 12.92
CA GLY A 68 3.29 -7.67 13.91
C GLY A 68 4.07 -6.48 13.35
N LEU A 69 4.55 -6.56 12.10
CA LEU A 69 5.25 -5.47 11.42
C LEU A 69 4.31 -4.58 10.60
N ILE A 70 3.04 -4.95 10.47
CA ILE A 70 2.05 -4.17 9.71
C ILE A 70 1.75 -2.88 10.48
N PRO A 71 2.01 -1.70 9.91
CA PRO A 71 1.80 -0.45 10.62
C PRO A 71 0.31 -0.12 10.73
N THR A 72 -0.11 0.48 11.85
CA THR A 72 -1.46 0.98 12.01
C THR A 72 -1.72 2.22 11.15
N VAL A 73 -3.00 2.55 10.92
CA VAL A 73 -3.39 3.80 10.20
C VAL A 73 -2.97 5.04 10.99
N GLN A 74 -3.21 5.04 12.30
CA GLN A 74 -2.72 6.08 13.19
C GLN A 74 -1.22 5.91 13.42
N THR A 75 -0.44 6.98 13.19
CA THR A 75 0.99 7.00 13.52
C THR A 75 1.19 7.61 14.92
N PRO A 76 2.40 7.47 15.52
CA PRO A 76 2.73 8.17 16.76
C PRO A 76 2.80 9.69 16.64
N ILE A 77 2.85 10.24 15.42
CA ILE A 77 2.90 11.67 15.17
C ILE A 77 1.47 12.20 15.10
N ASP A 78 1.17 13.21 15.91
CA ASP A 78 -0.17 13.79 15.95
C ASP A 78 -0.59 14.30 14.57
N ARG A 79 -1.83 13.95 14.19
CA ARG A 79 -2.45 14.29 12.90
C ARG A 79 -1.68 13.80 11.66
N LEU A 80 -0.79 12.83 11.80
CA LEU A 80 -0.17 12.10 10.70
C LEU A 80 -0.68 10.66 10.64
N PHE A 81 -1.18 10.26 9.48
CA PHE A 81 -1.77 8.94 9.24
C PHE A 81 -1.04 8.25 8.08
N LEU A 82 -0.90 6.93 8.17
CA LEU A 82 -0.32 6.08 7.13
C LEU A 82 -1.39 5.18 6.55
N VAL A 83 -1.66 5.32 5.25
CA VAL A 83 -2.58 4.45 4.51
C VAL A 83 -1.83 3.83 3.35
N THR A 84 -1.65 2.51 3.39
CA THR A 84 -0.88 1.76 2.40
C THR A 84 -1.43 0.34 2.24
N THR A 85 -1.18 -0.28 1.09
CA THR A 85 -1.62 -1.66 0.80
C THR A 85 -0.97 -2.70 1.71
N ALA A 86 0.17 -2.39 2.33
CA ALA A 86 0.79 -3.28 3.33
C ALA A 86 -0.13 -3.59 4.53
N GLN A 87 -1.16 -2.77 4.76
CA GLN A 87 -2.15 -2.92 5.82
C GLN A 87 -3.31 -3.86 5.48
N ILE A 88 -3.43 -4.29 4.21
CA ILE A 88 -4.54 -5.10 3.71
C ILE A 88 -4.35 -6.60 4.02
N TYR A 89 -3.15 -7.01 4.41
CA TYR A 89 -2.83 -8.40 4.72
C TYR A 89 -3.72 -8.96 5.87
N PRO A 90 -4.26 -10.19 5.77
CA PRO A 90 -3.92 -11.24 4.80
C PRO A 90 -4.78 -11.23 3.51
N ALA A 91 -5.61 -10.22 3.28
CA ALA A 91 -6.38 -10.14 2.05
C ALA A 91 -5.50 -9.76 0.86
N LEU A 92 -5.93 -10.15 -0.34
CA LEU A 92 -5.27 -9.76 -1.59
C LEU A 92 -5.42 -8.26 -1.83
N THR A 93 -4.38 -7.64 -2.36
CA THR A 93 -4.35 -6.21 -2.73
C THR A 93 -5.10 -5.89 -4.02
N ASN A 94 -6.30 -6.46 -4.19
CA ASN A 94 -7.17 -6.19 -5.32
C ASN A 94 -7.97 -4.88 -5.14
N GLY A 95 -8.67 -4.45 -6.19
CA GLY A 95 -9.42 -3.19 -6.16
C GLY A 95 -10.54 -3.12 -5.11
N GLU A 96 -11.17 -4.25 -4.76
CA GLU A 96 -12.18 -4.31 -3.71
C GLU A 96 -11.53 -4.08 -2.34
N SER A 97 -10.48 -4.85 -2.01
CA SER A 97 -9.77 -4.70 -0.75
C SER A 97 -9.18 -3.31 -0.55
N VAL A 98 -8.62 -2.72 -1.61
CA VAL A 98 -8.10 -1.35 -1.57
C VAL A 98 -9.22 -0.35 -1.32
N SER A 99 -10.35 -0.50 -1.98
CA SER A 99 -11.51 0.39 -1.80
C SER A 99 -12.05 0.30 -0.38
N ARG A 100 -12.23 -0.91 0.13
CA ARG A 100 -12.69 -1.16 1.50
C ARG A 100 -11.72 -0.59 2.54
N HIS A 101 -10.42 -0.89 2.42
CA HIS A 101 -9.38 -0.35 3.31
C HIS A 101 -9.36 1.18 3.29
N SER A 102 -9.58 1.80 2.13
CA SER A 102 -9.65 3.25 2.01
C SER A 102 -10.82 3.85 2.81
N HIS A 103 -12.00 3.20 2.81
CA HIS A 103 -13.15 3.64 3.60
C HIS A 103 -12.89 3.46 5.10
N GLU A 104 -12.38 2.30 5.51
CA GLU A 104 -12.05 2.01 6.92
C GLU A 104 -10.99 2.98 7.46
N ALA A 105 -9.98 3.32 6.66
CA ALA A 105 -8.97 4.30 7.01
C ALA A 105 -9.56 5.72 7.14
N ALA A 106 -10.48 6.11 6.24
CA ALA A 106 -11.16 7.41 6.32
C ALA A 106 -11.98 7.54 7.61
N ASP A 107 -12.74 6.51 7.98
CA ASP A 107 -13.52 6.49 9.23
C ASP A 107 -12.62 6.59 10.47
N THR A 108 -11.48 5.90 10.45
CA THR A 108 -10.46 5.99 11.50
C THR A 108 -9.92 7.42 11.63
N ILE A 109 -9.55 8.05 10.52
CA ILE A 109 -9.03 9.42 10.49
C ILE A 109 -10.08 10.41 11.04
N LEU A 110 -11.33 10.32 10.59
CA LEU A 110 -12.42 11.17 11.05
C LEU A 110 -12.64 11.04 12.57
N THR A 111 -12.61 9.82 13.08
CA THR A 111 -12.75 9.54 14.53
C THR A 111 -11.60 10.15 15.33
N CYS A 112 -10.35 9.95 14.90
CA CYS A 112 -9.17 10.53 15.56
C CYS A 112 -9.19 12.06 15.55
N MET A 113 -9.58 12.68 14.43
CA MET A 113 -9.67 14.14 14.32
C MET A 113 -10.77 14.73 15.21
N ALA A 114 -11.91 14.06 15.34
CA ALA A 114 -12.98 14.47 16.23
C ALA A 114 -12.59 14.36 17.71
N ALA A 115 -11.86 13.31 18.09
CA ALA A 115 -11.35 13.11 19.45
C ALA A 115 -10.33 14.20 19.86
N SER A 116 -9.40 14.53 18.96
CA SER A 116 -8.41 15.61 19.18
C SER A 116 -9.09 16.98 19.36
N SER A 117 -10.16 17.25 18.60
CA SER A 117 -10.94 18.50 18.70
C SER A 117 -11.67 18.67 20.04
N ARG A 118 -11.98 17.57 20.76
CA ARG A 118 -12.61 17.62 22.10
C ARG A 118 -11.60 17.87 23.23
N GLN A 119 -10.32 17.65 23.00
CA GLN A 119 -9.28 17.83 24.02
C GLN A 119 -8.82 19.30 24.15
N VAL A 120 -9.15 20.15 23.18
CA VAL A 120 -8.94 21.61 23.22
C VAL A 120 -10.13 22.32 23.89
N ALA A 121 -10.62 21.78 25.01
CA ALA A 121 -11.51 22.53 25.90
C ALA A 121 -10.65 23.20 26.98
N PHE A 122 -10.56 24.52 26.91
CA PHE A 122 -9.76 25.42 27.75
C PHE A 122 -9.86 25.08 29.25
N ALA A 123 -8.75 24.64 29.86
CA ALA A 123 -8.61 24.67 31.31
C ALA A 123 -8.38 26.14 31.72
N PRO A 124 -9.24 26.75 32.58
CA PRO A 124 -9.00 28.11 33.01
C PRO A 124 -7.68 28.18 33.80
N PRO A 125 -6.90 29.27 33.66
CA PRO A 125 -5.65 29.42 34.39
C PRO A 125 -5.95 29.34 35.89
N GLN A 126 -5.27 28.43 36.59
CA GLN A 126 -5.37 28.36 38.05
C GLN A 126 -4.78 29.65 38.63
N ALA A 127 -5.59 30.36 39.40
CA ALA A 127 -5.15 31.54 40.12
C ALA A 127 -4.04 31.12 41.10
N VAL A 128 -2.82 31.58 40.85
CA VAL A 128 -1.70 31.45 41.79
C VAL A 128 -2.00 32.39 42.96
N THR A 129 -2.56 31.85 44.04
CA THR A 129 -2.63 32.56 45.32
C THR A 129 -1.24 32.50 45.94
N HIS A 130 -0.48 33.59 45.81
CA HIS A 130 0.72 33.80 46.62
C HIS A 130 0.29 34.10 48.05
N ASP A 131 0.28 33.08 48.91
CA ASP A 131 0.21 33.28 50.35
C ASP A 131 1.53 32.82 50.97
N HIS A 132 2.41 33.78 51.23
CA HIS A 132 3.64 33.56 51.98
C HIS A 132 3.68 34.56 53.14
N PRO A 133 3.48 34.10 54.40
CA PRO A 133 3.57 34.98 55.53
C PRO A 133 5.03 35.37 55.78
N LEU A 134 5.29 36.68 55.82
CA LEU A 134 6.56 37.25 56.26
C LEU A 134 6.83 36.85 57.71
N GLN A 135 7.76 35.91 57.94
CA GLN A 135 8.29 35.66 59.27
C GLN A 135 9.37 36.70 59.59
N LEU A 136 9.00 37.67 60.44
CA LEU A 136 9.96 38.54 61.13
C LEU A 136 10.69 37.71 62.19
N HIS A 137 11.98 37.44 61.99
CA HIS A 137 12.85 36.96 63.05
C HIS A 137 13.61 38.14 63.68
N ARG A 138 13.28 38.45 64.94
CA ARG A 138 14.20 39.05 65.94
C ARG A 138 14.90 37.89 66.68
N PRO A 139 16.06 38.08 67.34
CA PRO A 139 16.64 39.30 67.92
C PRO A 139 17.83 39.90 67.18
#